data_AF-A0A3B0WH89-F1
#
_entry.id   AF-A0A3B0WH89-F1
#
_cell.length_a   1.000
_cell.length_b   1.000
_cell.length_c   1.000
_cell.angle_alpha   90.00
_cell.angle_beta   90.00
_cell.angle_gamma   90.00
#
_symmetry.space_group_name_H-M   'P 1'
#
loop_
_entity.id
_entity.type
_entity.pdbx_description
1 polymer ?
#
loop_
_entity_poly.entity_id
_entity_poly.type
_entity_poly.pdbx_seq_one_letter_code
_entity_poly.pdbx_strand_id
1 'polypeptide(L)' 'NAWGNNTGWRIDYQIVTPKLKPTITAADIYKDERFSDHAPLTIDYDFTLE' A
#
# COMPACT_ATOMS: atom_id res chain seq x y z
N ASN A 1 14.77 -5.33 -15.25
CA ASN A 1 14.90 -4.75 -13.88
C ASN A 1 13.95 -5.50 -12.96
N ALA A 2 14.11 -5.42 -11.63
CA ALA A 2 13.28 -6.15 -10.65
C ALA A 2 11.76 -5.95 -10.83
N TRP A 3 11.38 -4.79 -11.38
CA TRP A 3 10.01 -4.44 -11.76
C TRP A 3 9.49 -5.31 -12.92
N GLY A 4 10.17 -5.31 -14.06
CA GLY A 4 9.70 -5.99 -15.28
C GLY A 4 9.78 -7.52 -15.25
N ASN A 5 10.53 -8.10 -14.32
CA ASN A 5 10.64 -9.56 -14.13
C ASN A 5 9.93 -10.05 -12.85
N ASN A 6 9.16 -9.18 -12.20
CA ASN A 6 8.41 -9.49 -10.97
C ASN A 6 9.28 -10.08 -9.84
N THR A 7 10.53 -9.61 -9.70
CA THR A 7 11.42 -9.96 -8.57
C THR A 7 11.53 -8.82 -7.56
N GLY A 8 10.46 -8.03 -7.43
CA GLY A 8 10.33 -6.95 -6.45
C GLY A 8 10.10 -7.46 -5.03
N TRP A 9 10.32 -6.59 -4.05
CA TRP A 9 10.21 -6.91 -2.62
C TRP A 9 9.07 -6.08 -2.02
N ARG A 10 8.32 -6.64 -1.06
CA ARG A 10 7.35 -5.88 -0.27
C ARG A 10 8.02 -5.35 0.99
N ILE A 11 8.48 -4.10 0.93
CA ILE A 11 9.17 -3.44 2.07
C ILE A 11 8.43 -2.20 2.60
N ASP A 12 7.37 -1.77 1.93
CA ASP A 12 6.52 -0.65 2.36
C ASP A 12 5.28 -1.14 3.12
N TYR A 13 4.98 -0.49 4.26
CA TYR A 13 3.89 -0.88 5.14
C TYR A 13 3.23 0.35 5.79
N GLN A 14 1.91 0.31 5.94
CA GLN A 14 1.22 1.10 6.96
C GLN A 14 0.90 0.18 8.13
N ILE A 15 1.70 0.26 9.20
CA ILE A 15 1.50 -0.53 10.41
C ILE A 15 0.43 0.14 11.27
N VAL A 16 -0.63 -0.59 11.60
CA VAL A 16 -1.80 -0.04 12.31
C VAL A 16 -1.98 -0.65 13.70
N THR A 17 -2.58 0.11 14.60
CA THR A 17 -2.96 -0.39 15.93
C THR A 17 -4.18 -1.32 15.84
N PRO A 18 -4.43 -2.18 16.85
CA PRO A 18 -5.60 -3.07 16.85
C PRO A 18 -6.94 -2.36 16.73
N LYS A 19 -7.04 -1.11 17.25
CA LYS A 19 -8.27 -0.31 17.18
C LYS A 19 -8.53 0.26 15.79
N LEU A 20 -7.50 0.53 15.00
CA LEU A 20 -7.62 1.04 13.63
C LEU A 20 -7.80 -0.09 12.61
N LYS A 21 -7.26 -1.29 12.88
CA LYS A 21 -7.43 -2.47 12.02
C LYS A 21 -8.85 -2.69 11.45
N PRO A 22 -9.94 -2.64 12.25
CA PRO A 22 -11.28 -2.92 11.73
C PRO A 22 -11.83 -1.85 10.77
N THR A 23 -11.20 -0.68 10.66
CA THR A 23 -11.64 0.35 9.71
C THR A 23 -11.06 0.16 8.31
N ILE A 24 -10.09 -0.74 8.11
CA ILE A 24 -9.52 -0.99 6.77
C ILE A 24 -10.56 -1.65 5.87
N THR A 25 -10.85 -1.03 4.72
CA THR A 25 -11.83 -1.51 3.74
C THR A 25 -11.19 -2.04 2.46
N ALA A 26 -10.06 -1.48 2.04
CA ALA A 26 -9.30 -1.94 0.88
C ALA A 26 -7.80 -1.66 1.02
N ALA A 27 -6.98 -2.40 0.28
CA ALA A 27 -5.55 -2.14 0.14
C ALA A 27 -5.08 -2.54 -1.26
N ASP A 28 -4.25 -1.69 -1.88
CA ASP A 28 -3.74 -1.90 -3.24
C ASP A 28 -2.30 -1.43 -3.42
N ILE A 29 -1.60 -2.03 -4.39
CA ILE A 29 -0.26 -1.64 -4.83
C ILE A 29 -0.35 -1.19 -6.29
N TYR A 30 -0.31 0.12 -6.52
CA TYR A 30 -0.48 0.71 -7.85
C TYR A 30 0.74 0.46 -8.74
N LYS A 31 0.52 -0.14 -9.92
CA LYS A 31 1.60 -0.53 -10.85
C LYS A 31 1.39 -0.05 -12.30
N ASP A 32 0.31 0.66 -12.60
CA ASP A 32 -0.02 1.07 -13.97
C ASP A 32 0.95 2.13 -14.49
N GLU A 33 1.38 3.05 -13.62
CA GLU A 33 2.41 4.04 -13.92
C GLU A 33 3.55 3.98 -12.89
N ARG A 34 4.75 4.36 -13.34
CA ARG A 34 5.95 4.29 -12.53
C ARG A 34 6.42 5.69 -12.16
N PHE A 35 6.34 6.01 -10.87
CA PHE A 35 6.79 7.29 -10.31
C PHE A 35 8.14 7.17 -9.58
N SER A 36 8.52 5.96 -9.17
CA SER A 36 9.73 5.68 -8.39
C SER A 36 10.25 4.25 -8.66
N ASP A 37 11.30 3.82 -7.97
CA ASP A 37 11.68 2.41 -7.81
C ASP A 37 10.76 1.65 -6.84
N HIS A 38 9.99 2.38 -6.03
CA HIS A 38 8.87 1.86 -5.23
C HIS A 38 7.50 2.07 -5.94
N ALA A 39 6.56 1.17 -5.66
CA ALA A 39 5.16 1.31 -6.06
C ALA A 39 4.34 1.97 -4.93
N PRO A 40 3.39 2.87 -5.22
CA PRO A 40 2.49 3.41 -4.20
C PRO A 40 1.67 2.30 -3.51
N LEU A 41 1.73 2.27 -2.18
CA LEU A 41 0.83 1.47 -1.33
C LEU A 41 -0.34 2.37 -0.90
N THR A 42 -1.55 1.98 -1.26
CA THR A 42 -2.78 2.67 -0.85
C THR A 42 -3.60 1.77 0.07
N ILE A 43 -4.24 2.36 1.08
CA ILE A 43 -5.15 1.68 2.00
C ILE A 43 -6.32 2.61 2.26
N ASP A 44 -7.53 2.09 2.07
CA ASP A 44 -8.76 2.82 2.35
C ASP A 44 -9.25 2.49 3.76
N TYR A 45 -9.56 3.52 4.52
CA TYR A 45 -10.07 3.39 5.89
C TYR A 45 -11.48 4.01 5.96
N ASP A 46 -12.43 3.27 6.51
CA ASP A 46 -13.70 3.80 7.02
C ASP A 46 -13.45 4.55 8.33
N PHE A 47 -12.77 5.70 8.21
CA PHE A 47 -12.35 6.54 9.32
C PHE A 47 -12.40 8.00 8.89
N THR A 48 -13.07 8.83 9.69
CA THR A 48 -13.10 10.29 9.45
C THR A 48 -11.93 10.93 10.17
N LEU A 49 -11.10 11.67 9.42
CA LEU A 49 -10.08 12.55 9.99
C LEU A 49 -10.72 13.87 10.42
N GLU A 50 -10.36 14.35 11.60
CA GLU A 50 -10.76 15.67 12.11
C GLU A 50 -9.81 16.78 11.65
#